data_AF-A0A958FHP8-F1
#
_entry.id   AF-A0A958FHP8-F1
#
_cell.length_a   1.000
_cell.length_b   1.000
_cell.length_c   1.000
_cell.angle_alpha   90.00
_cell.angle_beta   90.00
_cell.angle_gamma   90.00
#
_symmetry.space_group_name_H-M   'P 1'
#
loop_
_entity.id
_entity.type
_entity.pdbx_description
1 polymer ?
#
loop_
_entity_poly.entity_id
_entity_poly.type
_entity_poly.pdbx_seq_one_letter_code
_entity_poly.pdbx_strand_id
1 'polypeptide(L)'
;MKRYEKLVFWMTLVLLSSTVLAQISNRFRNREAGVPFFEAKVLETYSEAEGKLLARAFIQIVNDDLTFVKSGDGFQAEVQIEIYLRHKSSDFVFNRTITQSVYTEDFARTNDQNIVNTFSTDMEVEEGEYEATITVLDQNNNEQYTRRTSFNISGTNAVDADLMVGDILFFDEFRSDENGEIAEFNPKLDNNFSSDSKHLYCYFNTFTRDTTSEMTVDYVVQDDRGLVVQQNQYVISSPEKG
;
A
#
# COMPACT_ATOMS: atom_id res chain seq x y z
N MET A 1 60.59 -6.25 1.14
CA MET A 1 59.39 -6.28 0.26
C MET A 1 58.16 -6.92 0.91
N LYS A 2 58.23 -8.13 1.50
CA LYS A 2 57.06 -8.86 2.03
C LYS A 2 56.20 -8.20 3.14
N ARG A 3 56.65 -7.10 3.77
CA ARG A 3 55.91 -6.43 4.87
C ARG A 3 54.96 -5.33 4.38
N TYR A 4 55.29 -4.68 3.26
CA TYR A 4 54.46 -3.63 2.67
C TYR A 4 53.28 -4.20 1.89
N GLU A 5 53.43 -5.37 1.28
CA GLU A 5 52.36 -6.07 0.54
C GLU A 5 51.17 -6.43 1.45
N LYS A 6 51.45 -6.86 2.69
CA LYS A 6 50.39 -7.15 3.66
C LYS A 6 49.65 -5.89 4.10
N LEU A 7 50.36 -4.77 4.26
CA LEU A 7 49.77 -3.52 4.74
C LEU A 7 48.91 -2.85 3.67
N VAL A 8 49.32 -2.94 2.40
CA VAL A 8 48.50 -2.51 1.25
C VAL A 8 47.23 -3.35 1.17
N PHE A 9 47.32 -4.68 1.27
CA PHE A 9 46.15 -5.57 1.22
C PHE A 9 45.10 -5.27 2.30
N TRP A 10 45.54 -5.00 3.54
CA TRP A 10 44.61 -4.62 4.62
C TRP A 10 43.99 -3.23 4.41
N MET A 11 44.72 -2.26 3.84
CA MET A 11 44.15 -0.95 3.48
C MET A 11 43.09 -1.06 2.38
N THR A 12 43.31 -1.90 1.36
CA THR A 12 42.30 -2.12 0.30
C THR A 12 41.05 -2.81 0.85
N LEU A 13 41.20 -3.74 1.79
CA LEU A 13 40.08 -4.47 2.40
C LEU A 13 39.17 -3.54 3.22
N VAL A 14 39.75 -2.58 3.95
CA VAL A 14 38.99 -1.61 4.76
C VAL A 14 38.25 -0.61 3.86
N LEU A 15 38.84 -0.16 2.75
CA LEU A 15 38.20 0.73 1.78
C LEU A 15 37.05 0.08 1.00
N LEU A 16 37.04 -1.24 0.85
CA LEU A 16 35.95 -1.98 0.19
C LEU A 16 34.76 -2.28 1.11
N SER A 17 34.96 -2.24 2.44
CA SER A 17 33.86 -2.48 3.39
C SER A 17 32.91 -1.28 3.56
N SER A 18 33.34 -0.07 3.20
CA SER A 18 32.51 1.15 3.33
C SER A 18 31.51 1.36 2.20
N THR A 19 31.53 0.56 1.12
CA THR A 19 30.62 0.75 -0.03
C THR A 19 29.35 -0.10 0.03
N VAL A 20 29.13 -0.90 1.08
CA VAL A 20 27.99 -1.84 1.14
C VAL A 20 26.75 -1.25 1.85
N LEU A 21 26.86 -0.13 2.56
CA LEU A 21 25.73 0.46 3.33
C LEU A 21 24.93 1.54 2.57
N ALA A 22 25.11 1.71 1.26
CA ALA A 22 24.54 2.84 0.51
C ALA A 22 23.45 2.47 -0.52
N GLN A 23 22.88 1.26 -0.48
CA GLN A 23 21.87 0.82 -1.46
C GLN A 23 20.42 0.85 -0.94
N ILE A 24 20.17 1.50 0.19
CA ILE A 24 18.83 1.56 0.78
C ILE A 24 18.06 2.75 0.15
N SER A 25 16.86 2.46 -0.38
CA SER A 25 15.79 3.37 -0.88
C SER A 25 15.91 4.07 -2.27
N ASN A 26 16.58 3.47 -3.25
CA ASN A 26 16.94 4.16 -4.50
C ASN A 26 15.87 4.35 -5.61
N ARG A 27 14.56 4.22 -5.37
CA ARG A 27 13.54 4.38 -6.45
C ARG A 27 12.65 5.63 -6.38
N PHE A 28 12.50 6.27 -5.23
CA PHE A 28 12.05 7.68 -5.23
C PHE A 28 13.07 8.62 -5.87
N ARG A 29 14.31 8.16 -6.06
CA ARG A 29 15.41 8.95 -6.63
C ARG A 29 15.48 8.97 -8.16
N ASN A 30 14.77 8.08 -8.86
CA ASN A 30 14.66 8.09 -10.33
C ASN A 30 13.42 8.86 -10.80
N ARG A 31 13.02 9.90 -10.07
CA ARG A 31 12.02 10.87 -10.51
C ARG A 31 12.63 11.78 -11.56
N GLU A 32 11.95 11.98 -12.68
CA GLU A 32 12.23 13.15 -13.50
C GLU A 32 11.99 14.38 -12.62
N ALA A 33 12.99 15.25 -12.49
CA ALA A 33 12.89 16.42 -11.63
C ALA A 33 11.67 17.27 -12.04
N GLY A 34 10.75 17.51 -11.10
CA GLY A 34 9.58 18.37 -11.29
C GLY A 34 8.26 17.65 -11.62
N VAL A 35 8.16 16.33 -11.45
CA VAL A 35 6.87 15.61 -11.53
C VAL A 35 6.56 14.95 -10.18
N PRO A 36 5.72 15.59 -9.34
CA PRO A 36 5.14 14.99 -8.14
C PRO A 36 4.52 13.62 -8.43
N PHE A 37 4.81 12.68 -7.53
CA PHE A 37 4.62 11.27 -7.77
C PHE A 37 3.82 10.65 -6.63
N PHE A 38 2.58 10.24 -6.91
CA PHE A 38 1.81 9.42 -5.99
C PHE A 38 1.73 7.98 -6.49
N GLU A 39 1.73 7.00 -5.60
CA GLU A 39 1.36 5.63 -5.92
C GLU A 39 -0.11 5.40 -5.68
N ALA A 40 -0.74 4.56 -6.49
CA ALA A 40 -2.14 4.20 -6.28
C ALA A 40 -2.46 2.78 -6.75
N LYS A 41 -3.29 2.10 -5.97
CA LYS A 41 -3.79 0.75 -6.28
C LYS A 41 -5.25 0.65 -5.89
N VAL A 42 -6.05 -0.01 -6.73
CA VAL A 42 -7.44 -0.33 -6.42
C VAL A 42 -7.54 -1.83 -6.26
N LEU A 43 -8.24 -2.27 -5.22
CA LEU A 43 -8.30 -3.66 -4.80
C LEU A 43 -9.74 -4.08 -4.55
N GLU A 44 -10.03 -5.34 -4.82
CA GLU A 44 -11.27 -5.99 -4.42
C GLU A 44 -11.29 -6.21 -2.91
N THR A 45 -12.37 -5.80 -2.24
CA THR A 45 -12.61 -6.08 -0.83
C THR A 45 -14.11 -6.20 -0.58
N TYR A 46 -14.49 -6.36 0.69
CA TYR A 46 -15.85 -6.67 1.10
C TYR A 46 -16.23 -5.88 2.34
N SER A 47 -17.47 -5.39 2.39
CA SER A 47 -18.03 -4.79 3.60
C SER A 47 -18.14 -5.84 4.71
N GLU A 48 -17.57 -5.57 5.88
CA GLU A 48 -17.62 -6.47 7.04
C GLU A 48 -19.05 -6.74 7.52
N ALA A 49 -19.94 -5.73 7.42
CA ALA A 49 -21.30 -5.82 7.94
C ALA A 49 -22.28 -6.49 6.98
N GLU A 50 -22.17 -6.19 5.68
CA GLU A 50 -23.19 -6.54 4.68
C GLU A 50 -22.67 -7.49 3.59
N GLY A 51 -21.36 -7.76 3.53
CA GLY A 51 -20.77 -8.59 2.48
C GLY A 51 -20.83 -7.98 1.08
N LYS A 52 -21.07 -6.67 1.01
CA LYS A 52 -21.10 -5.94 -0.25
C LYS A 52 -19.70 -5.90 -0.87
N LEU A 53 -19.68 -6.01 -2.19
CA LEU A 53 -18.47 -5.94 -2.99
C LEU A 53 -17.99 -4.49 -3.07
N LEU A 54 -16.74 -4.26 -2.68
CA LEU A 54 -16.14 -2.93 -2.63
C LEU A 54 -14.86 -2.90 -3.47
N ALA A 55 -14.63 -1.77 -4.12
CA ALA A 55 -13.33 -1.37 -4.61
C ALA A 55 -12.68 -0.45 -3.57
N ARG A 56 -11.58 -0.90 -2.96
CA ARG A 56 -10.76 -0.08 -2.05
C ARG A 56 -9.61 0.54 -2.81
N ALA A 57 -9.61 1.85 -2.92
CA ALA A 57 -8.49 2.60 -3.47
C ALA A 57 -7.51 2.98 -2.35
N PHE A 58 -6.23 2.67 -2.55
CA PHE A 58 -5.12 3.17 -1.75
C PHE A 58 -4.32 4.19 -2.57
N ILE A 59 -3.94 5.29 -1.94
CA ILE A 59 -3.14 6.37 -2.51
C ILE A 59 -2.00 6.67 -1.55
N GLN A 60 -0.77 6.74 -2.04
CA GLN A 60 0.42 7.04 -1.26
C GLN A 60 1.18 8.22 -1.82
N ILE A 61 1.46 9.21 -0.97
CA ILE A 61 2.18 10.44 -1.34
C ILE A 61 3.23 10.72 -0.28
N VAL A 62 4.48 10.93 -0.69
CA VAL A 62 5.54 11.32 0.25
C VAL A 62 5.47 12.82 0.53
N ASN A 63 5.96 13.25 1.70
CA ASN A 63 5.95 14.68 2.06
C ASN A 63 6.66 15.56 1.03
N ASP A 64 7.78 15.10 0.46
CA ASP A 64 8.54 15.83 -0.57
C ASP A 64 7.72 16.16 -1.84
N ASP A 65 6.59 15.49 -2.07
CA ASP A 65 5.69 15.76 -3.20
C ASP A 65 4.49 16.66 -2.82
N LEU A 66 4.43 17.11 -1.57
CA LEU A 66 3.34 17.95 -1.05
C LEU A 66 3.84 19.37 -0.77
N THR A 67 3.04 20.36 -1.14
CA THR A 67 3.30 21.75 -0.79
C THR A 67 2.79 22.02 0.62
N PHE A 68 3.72 22.14 1.56
CA PHE A 68 3.39 22.53 2.93
C PHE A 68 3.38 24.06 3.09
N VAL A 69 2.32 24.59 3.71
CA VAL A 69 2.23 25.99 4.14
C VAL A 69 2.29 26.07 5.66
N LYS A 70 2.87 27.16 6.20
CA LYS A 70 2.91 27.36 7.65
C LYS A 70 1.48 27.54 8.19
N SER A 71 1.10 26.73 9.17
CA SER A 71 -0.22 26.75 9.81
C SER A 71 -0.06 26.62 11.33
N GLY A 72 -0.36 27.70 12.06
CA GLY A 72 -0.12 27.77 13.50
C GLY A 72 1.35 27.54 13.87
N ASP A 73 1.58 26.55 14.72
CA ASP A 73 2.90 26.14 15.21
C ASP A 73 3.61 25.11 14.32
N GLY A 74 2.99 24.70 13.20
CA GLY A 74 3.58 23.72 12.28
C GLY A 74 3.32 24.05 10.81
N PHE A 75 3.28 23.00 10.02
CA PHE A 75 3.16 23.04 8.57
C PHE A 75 2.08 22.07 8.12
N GLN A 76 1.23 22.52 7.20
CA GLN A 76 0.08 21.77 6.71
C GLN A 76 0.09 21.74 5.18
N ALA A 77 -0.12 20.55 4.63
CA ALA A 77 -0.46 20.35 3.23
C ALA A 77 -1.92 19.90 3.14
N GLU A 78 -2.63 20.35 2.10
CA GLU A 78 -4.01 19.94 1.83
C GLU A 78 -4.07 19.29 0.46
N VAL A 79 -4.64 18.08 0.40
CA VAL A 79 -4.78 17.32 -0.84
C VAL A 79 -6.23 16.96 -1.07
N GLN A 80 -6.65 17.10 -2.32
CA GLN A 80 -7.92 16.61 -2.83
C GLN A 80 -7.65 15.43 -3.75
N ILE A 81 -8.28 14.29 -3.47
CA ILE A 81 -8.14 13.07 -4.25
C ILE A 81 -9.51 12.79 -4.89
N GLU A 82 -9.52 12.75 -6.22
CA GLU A 82 -10.68 12.42 -7.04
C GLU A 82 -10.47 11.06 -7.68
N ILE A 83 -11.43 10.16 -7.50
CA ILE A 83 -11.38 8.80 -8.03
C ILE A 83 -12.61 8.63 -8.91
N TYR A 84 -12.37 8.30 -10.17
CA TYR A 84 -13.39 7.96 -11.14
C TYR A 84 -13.23 6.50 -11.54
N LEU A 85 -14.24 5.67 -11.31
CA LEU A 85 -14.27 4.30 -11.77
C LEU A 85 -15.21 4.20 -12.97
N ARG A 86 -14.69 3.77 -14.13
CA ARG A 86 -15.49 3.51 -15.33
C ARG A 86 -15.57 2.01 -15.55
N HIS A 87 -16.79 1.46 -15.53
CA HIS A 87 -17.02 0.08 -15.94
C HIS A 87 -16.72 -0.08 -17.44
N LYS A 88 -16.09 -1.17 -17.88
CA LYS A 88 -15.74 -1.32 -19.30
C LYS A 88 -16.92 -1.67 -20.20
N SER A 89 -17.90 -2.41 -19.68
CA SER A 89 -19.06 -2.86 -20.47
C SER A 89 -20.29 -1.96 -20.36
N SER A 90 -20.27 -0.96 -19.46
CA SER A 90 -21.40 -0.08 -19.22
C SER A 90 -20.92 1.36 -19.09
N ASP A 91 -21.81 2.33 -19.32
CA ASP A 91 -21.52 3.74 -19.07
C ASP A 91 -21.55 4.09 -17.57
N PHE A 92 -21.55 3.08 -16.69
CA PHE A 92 -21.55 3.30 -15.25
C PHE A 92 -20.22 3.94 -14.83
N VAL A 93 -20.34 5.14 -14.28
CA VAL A 93 -19.23 5.91 -13.75
C VAL A 93 -19.52 6.21 -12.29
N PHE A 94 -18.68 5.69 -11.41
CA PHE A 94 -18.68 6.06 -10.00
C PHE A 94 -17.63 7.16 -9.79
N ASN A 95 -17.94 8.15 -8.94
CA ASN A 95 -17.00 9.18 -8.55
C ASN A 95 -16.93 9.34 -7.03
N ARG A 96 -15.72 9.59 -6.52
CA ARG A 96 -15.47 9.94 -5.13
C ARG A 96 -14.45 11.04 -5.05
N THR A 97 -14.73 12.04 -4.23
CA THR A 97 -13.77 13.08 -3.88
C THR A 97 -13.55 13.02 -2.38
N ILE A 98 -12.28 12.96 -1.97
CA ILE A 98 -11.87 13.07 -0.56
C ILE A 98 -10.88 14.22 -0.43
N THR A 99 -10.99 14.98 0.65
CA THR A 99 -10.02 16.03 1.02
C THR A 99 -9.34 15.59 2.30
N GLN A 100 -8.01 15.67 2.34
CA GLN A 100 -7.19 15.25 3.46
C GLN A 100 -6.14 16.31 3.77
N SER A 101 -5.84 16.47 5.05
CA SER A 101 -4.79 17.38 5.52
C SER A 101 -3.64 16.56 6.09
N VAL A 102 -2.41 16.89 5.70
CA VAL A 102 -1.17 16.33 6.24
C VAL A 102 -0.51 17.40 7.08
N TYR A 103 -0.21 17.09 8.34
CA TYR A 103 0.40 18.03 9.28
C TYR A 103 1.75 17.53 9.80
N THR A 104 2.70 18.45 9.96
CA THR A 104 3.98 18.20 10.62
C THR A 104 4.43 19.43 11.40
N GLU A 105 5.02 19.24 12.58
CA GLU A 105 5.54 20.34 13.41
C GLU A 105 6.91 20.85 12.90
N ASP A 106 7.73 19.96 12.34
CA ASP A 106 9.09 20.28 11.88
C ASP A 106 9.13 20.57 10.38
N PHE A 107 9.74 21.70 10.01
CA PHE A 107 10.01 22.08 8.63
C PHE A 107 10.89 21.07 7.91
N ALA A 108 11.85 20.43 8.58
CA ALA A 108 12.72 19.44 7.94
C ALA A 108 11.92 18.24 7.40
N ARG A 109 10.80 17.89 8.05
CA ARG A 109 9.93 16.79 7.65
C ARG A 109 9.06 17.11 6.44
N THR A 110 8.89 18.38 6.07
CA THR A 110 8.04 18.76 4.92
C THR A 110 8.67 18.34 3.59
N ASN A 111 9.97 18.07 3.55
CA ASN A 111 10.70 17.65 2.35
C ASN A 111 11.27 16.22 2.51
N ASP A 112 10.72 15.41 3.44
CA ASP A 112 11.23 14.07 3.70
C ASP A 112 10.58 13.05 2.76
N GLN A 113 11.40 12.42 1.92
CA GLN A 113 10.97 11.37 0.98
C GLN A 113 10.65 10.04 1.66
N ASN A 114 10.98 9.87 2.94
CA ASN A 114 10.70 8.64 3.68
C ASN A 114 9.38 8.70 4.45
N ILE A 115 8.78 9.88 4.58
CA ILE A 115 7.46 10.04 5.22
C ILE A 115 6.39 9.85 4.15
N VAL A 116 5.81 8.65 4.10
CA VAL A 116 4.71 8.30 3.20
C VAL A 116 3.38 8.53 3.91
N ASN A 117 2.50 9.29 3.27
CA ASN A 117 1.10 9.45 3.69
C ASN A 117 0.23 8.50 2.89
N THR A 118 -0.46 7.58 3.58
CA THR A 118 -1.39 6.63 2.96
C THR A 118 -2.82 7.11 3.18
N PHE A 119 -3.58 7.23 2.09
CA PHE A 119 -5.00 7.50 2.08
C PHE A 119 -5.75 6.30 1.51
N SER A 120 -6.96 6.04 2.01
CA SER A 120 -7.82 5.01 1.46
C SER A 120 -9.28 5.41 1.43
N THR A 121 -10.04 4.89 0.46
CA THR A 121 -11.50 5.00 0.43
C THR A 121 -12.11 3.78 -0.22
N ASP A 122 -13.30 3.42 0.25
CA ASP A 122 -14.10 2.32 -0.27
C ASP A 122 -15.21 2.84 -1.17
N MET A 123 -15.52 2.05 -2.19
CA MET A 123 -16.51 2.36 -3.21
C MET A 123 -17.31 1.10 -3.50
N GLU A 124 -18.63 1.14 -3.35
CA GLU A 124 -19.50 0.00 -3.69
C GLU A 124 -19.49 -0.19 -5.22
N VAL A 125 -19.23 -1.42 -5.67
CA VAL A 125 -19.07 -1.75 -7.09
C VAL A 125 -19.77 -3.07 -7.41
N GLU A 126 -20.10 -3.23 -8.69
CA GLU A 126 -20.59 -4.49 -9.23
C GLU A 126 -19.40 -5.33 -9.73
N GLU A 127 -19.67 -6.59 -10.07
CA GLU A 127 -18.68 -7.45 -10.73
C GLU A 127 -18.33 -6.92 -12.13
N GLY A 128 -17.06 -7.03 -12.51
CA GLY A 128 -16.61 -6.72 -13.86
C GLY A 128 -15.26 -6.01 -13.96
N GLU A 129 -14.93 -5.63 -15.20
CA GLU A 129 -13.69 -4.94 -15.51
C GLU A 129 -13.87 -3.42 -15.40
N TYR A 130 -12.93 -2.76 -14.73
CA TYR A 130 -12.95 -1.32 -14.50
C TYR A 130 -11.66 -0.65 -14.97
N GLU A 131 -11.77 0.64 -15.29
CA GLU A 131 -10.64 1.58 -15.34
C GLU A 131 -10.84 2.63 -14.24
N ALA A 132 -9.89 2.73 -13.32
CA ALA A 132 -9.81 3.82 -12.35
C ALA A 132 -8.99 4.96 -12.95
N THR A 133 -9.52 6.18 -12.90
CA THR A 133 -8.77 7.43 -13.07
C THR A 133 -8.71 8.12 -11.71
N ILE A 134 -7.50 8.23 -11.16
CA ILE A 134 -7.24 8.83 -9.86
C ILE A 134 -6.50 10.14 -10.10
N THR A 135 -7.06 11.25 -9.65
CA THR A 135 -6.46 12.58 -9.71
C THR A 135 -6.17 13.07 -8.31
N VAL A 136 -4.94 13.50 -8.06
CA VAL A 136 -4.52 14.15 -6.82
C VAL A 136 -4.26 15.62 -7.13
N LEU A 137 -4.92 16.52 -6.42
CA LEU A 137 -4.74 17.95 -6.46
C LEU A 137 -4.13 18.40 -5.14
N ASP A 138 -2.94 19.00 -5.20
CA ASP A 138 -2.37 19.75 -4.08
C ASP A 138 -3.07 21.12 -4.02
N GLN A 139 -3.83 21.36 -2.95
CA GLN A 139 -4.66 22.56 -2.83
C GLN A 139 -3.83 23.82 -2.52
N ASN A 140 -2.57 23.68 -2.10
CA ASN A 140 -1.72 24.82 -1.76
C ASN A 140 -1.01 25.42 -2.98
N ASN A 141 -0.70 24.62 -4.01
CA ASN A 141 -0.09 25.09 -5.26
C ASN A 141 -0.98 24.92 -6.51
N ASN A 142 -2.13 24.24 -6.38
CA ASN A 142 -3.05 23.87 -7.47
C ASN A 142 -2.46 22.96 -8.55
N GLU A 143 -1.37 22.26 -8.26
CA GLU A 143 -0.85 21.24 -9.15
C GLU A 143 -1.66 19.96 -9.03
N GLN A 144 -1.92 19.34 -10.18
CA GLN A 144 -2.71 18.12 -10.26
C GLN A 144 -1.95 17.01 -11.00
N TYR A 145 -2.13 15.79 -10.52
CA TYR A 145 -1.51 14.59 -11.06
C TYR A 145 -2.57 13.52 -11.27
N THR A 146 -2.58 12.89 -12.44
CA THR A 146 -3.57 11.85 -12.77
C THR A 146 -2.89 10.54 -13.11
N ARG A 147 -3.36 9.44 -12.52
CA ARG A 147 -3.00 8.07 -12.88
C ARG A 147 -4.21 7.29 -13.33
N ARG A 148 -4.00 6.39 -14.28
CA ARG A 148 -5.01 5.43 -14.73
C ARG A 148 -4.54 4.01 -14.47
N THR A 149 -5.43 3.18 -13.96
CA THR A 149 -5.17 1.75 -13.76
C THR A 149 -6.40 0.94 -14.13
N SER A 150 -6.19 -0.22 -14.75
CA SER A 150 -7.24 -1.19 -15.00
C SER A 150 -7.21 -2.28 -13.94
N PHE A 151 -8.37 -2.70 -13.47
CA PHE A 151 -8.51 -3.77 -12.49
C PHE A 151 -9.79 -4.57 -12.77
N ASN A 152 -9.86 -5.77 -12.24
CA ASN A 152 -11.02 -6.64 -12.36
C ASN A 152 -11.60 -6.88 -10.97
N ILE A 153 -12.90 -6.64 -10.84
CA ILE A 153 -13.67 -7.08 -9.70
C ILE A 153 -14.26 -8.42 -10.11
N SER A 154 -13.63 -9.47 -9.60
CA SER A 154 -13.93 -10.85 -9.96
C SER A 154 -15.29 -11.30 -9.43
N GLY A 155 -15.83 -10.58 -8.43
CA GLY A 155 -17.21 -10.68 -7.96
C GLY A 155 -17.69 -12.11 -8.04
N THR A 156 -17.17 -12.97 -7.18
CA THR A 156 -17.32 -14.43 -7.25
C THR A 156 -18.79 -14.85 -7.22
N ASN A 157 -19.56 -14.75 -8.33
CA ASN A 157 -21.00 -15.04 -8.45
C ASN A 157 -21.69 -15.11 -7.07
N ALA A 158 -21.65 -13.97 -6.37
CA ALA A 158 -21.65 -13.85 -4.90
C ALA A 158 -23.00 -14.18 -4.25
N VAL A 159 -23.88 -14.85 -4.98
CA VAL A 159 -25.13 -15.41 -4.49
C VAL A 159 -24.91 -16.83 -3.95
N ASP A 160 -23.93 -17.60 -4.47
CA ASP A 160 -23.71 -19.01 -4.12
C ASP A 160 -22.33 -19.35 -3.51
N ALA A 161 -21.41 -18.37 -3.40
CA ALA A 161 -20.12 -18.59 -2.75
C ALA A 161 -20.26 -18.47 -1.22
N ASP A 162 -20.06 -19.57 -0.50
CA ASP A 162 -20.05 -19.59 0.97
C ASP A 162 -18.87 -18.80 1.56
N LEU A 163 -17.82 -18.55 0.77
CA LEU A 163 -16.63 -17.81 1.13
C LEU A 163 -16.18 -16.87 0.00
N MET A 164 -15.95 -15.61 0.34
CA MET A 164 -15.36 -14.59 -0.50
C MET A 164 -14.04 -14.14 0.11
N VAL A 165 -13.03 -13.91 -0.73
CA VAL A 165 -11.68 -13.51 -0.31
C VAL A 165 -11.30 -12.28 -1.13
N GLY A 166 -10.96 -11.19 -0.44
CA GLY A 166 -10.49 -9.97 -1.08
C GLY A 166 -9.07 -10.10 -1.61
N ASP A 167 -8.61 -9.08 -2.30
CA ASP A 167 -7.24 -9.02 -2.78
C ASP A 167 -6.23 -9.01 -1.61
N ILE A 168 -5.04 -9.51 -1.91
CA ILE A 168 -3.94 -9.56 -0.95
C ILE A 168 -3.15 -8.24 -1.01
N LEU A 169 -3.03 -7.62 0.17
CA LEU A 169 -2.12 -6.53 0.48
C LEU A 169 -0.87 -7.06 1.14
N PHE A 170 0.28 -6.50 0.79
CA PHE A 170 1.54 -6.79 1.45
C PHE A 170 2.06 -5.57 2.20
N PHE A 171 2.72 -5.80 3.34
CA PHE A 171 3.35 -4.77 4.16
C PHE A 171 4.53 -5.37 4.93
N ASP A 172 5.47 -4.52 5.34
CA ASP A 172 6.66 -4.92 6.12
C ASP A 172 6.65 -4.34 7.54
N GLU A 173 5.83 -3.32 7.80
CA GLU A 173 5.71 -2.65 9.09
C GLU A 173 4.23 -2.45 9.46
N PHE A 174 3.92 -2.67 10.74
CA PHE A 174 2.61 -2.41 11.34
C PHE A 174 2.75 -2.03 12.81
N ARG A 175 1.71 -1.40 13.36
CA ARG A 175 1.56 -1.14 14.79
C ARG A 175 0.35 -1.90 15.29
N SER A 176 0.51 -2.53 16.45
CA SER A 176 -0.60 -3.18 17.15
C SER A 176 -1.27 -2.25 18.16
N ASP A 177 -2.53 -2.52 18.45
CA ASP A 177 -3.26 -1.95 19.59
C ASP A 177 -2.85 -2.62 20.93
N GLU A 178 -3.50 -2.21 22.02
CA GLU A 178 -3.27 -2.78 23.36
C GLU A 178 -3.66 -4.26 23.47
N ASN A 179 -4.48 -4.78 22.55
CA ASN A 179 -4.91 -6.17 22.49
C ASN A 179 -4.00 -7.05 21.61
N GLY A 180 -3.02 -6.43 20.93
CA GLY A 180 -2.12 -7.10 19.99
C GLY A 180 -2.68 -7.22 18.57
N GLU A 181 -3.84 -6.64 18.29
CA GLU A 181 -4.45 -6.60 16.96
C GLU A 181 -3.77 -5.54 16.09
N ILE A 182 -3.75 -5.72 14.77
CA ILE A 182 -3.14 -4.74 13.85
C ILE A 182 -4.00 -3.47 13.82
N ALA A 183 -3.47 -2.38 14.35
CA ALA A 183 -4.15 -1.08 14.40
C ALA A 183 -3.81 -0.21 13.18
N GLU A 184 -2.55 -0.20 12.77
CA GLU A 184 -2.05 0.63 11.67
C GLU A 184 -1.04 -0.17 10.85
N PHE A 185 -1.11 -0.09 9.53
CA PHE A 185 -0.08 -0.64 8.64
C PHE A 185 0.01 0.21 7.36
N ASN A 186 1.18 0.16 6.70
CA ASN A 186 1.39 0.83 5.42
C ASN A 186 1.55 -0.21 4.31
N PRO A 187 0.57 -0.38 3.42
CA PRO A 187 0.68 -1.33 2.33
C PRO A 187 1.78 -0.93 1.34
N LYS A 188 2.48 -1.90 0.76
CA LYS A 188 3.42 -1.68 -0.35
C LYS A 188 2.65 -1.77 -1.67
N LEU A 189 2.26 -0.62 -2.21
CA LEU A 189 1.47 -0.56 -3.44
C LEU A 189 2.28 -0.94 -4.70
N ASP A 190 3.59 -0.73 -4.67
CA ASP A 190 4.52 -1.01 -5.76
C ASP A 190 5.08 -2.45 -5.74
N ASN A 191 4.69 -3.26 -4.75
CA ASN A 191 5.23 -4.60 -4.47
C ASN A 191 6.77 -4.62 -4.36
N ASN A 192 7.38 -3.51 -3.93
CA ASN A 192 8.80 -3.43 -3.69
C ASN A 192 9.08 -3.56 -2.18
N PHE A 193 9.72 -4.66 -1.82
CA PHE A 193 10.02 -4.98 -0.43
C PHE A 193 11.49 -4.73 -0.17
N SER A 194 11.79 -3.96 0.89
CA SER A 194 13.18 -3.76 1.29
C SER A 194 13.78 -5.08 1.73
N SER A 195 15.01 -5.37 1.28
CA SER A 195 15.80 -6.50 1.80
C SER A 195 16.12 -6.37 3.28
N ASP A 196 15.96 -5.17 3.85
CA ASP A 196 16.26 -4.90 5.26
C ASP A 196 15.13 -5.35 6.18
N SER A 197 13.89 -5.48 5.66
CA SER A 197 12.81 -6.08 6.43
C SER A 197 13.03 -7.58 6.51
N LYS A 198 13.06 -8.10 7.74
CA LYS A 198 13.15 -9.55 7.99
C LYS A 198 11.83 -10.27 7.74
N HIS A 199 10.73 -9.54 7.67
CA HIS A 199 9.39 -10.10 7.63
C HIS A 199 8.55 -9.43 6.55
N LEU A 200 7.81 -10.25 5.82
CA LEU A 200 6.77 -9.83 4.89
C LEU A 200 5.45 -10.33 5.44
N TYR A 201 4.51 -9.40 5.61
CA TYR A 201 3.16 -9.71 6.06
C TYR A 201 2.20 -9.57 4.89
N CYS A 202 1.13 -10.35 4.93
CA CYS A 202 0.01 -10.23 4.03
C CYS A 202 -1.28 -9.94 4.82
N TYR A 203 -2.14 -9.12 4.24
CA TYR A 203 -3.47 -8.83 4.73
C TYR A 203 -4.46 -9.07 3.59
N PHE A 204 -5.56 -9.75 3.89
CA PHE A 204 -6.72 -9.87 3.04
C PHE A 204 -7.92 -9.98 3.95
N ASN A 205 -9.08 -9.56 3.49
CA ASN A 205 -10.32 -9.77 4.22
C ASN A 205 -11.10 -10.93 3.59
N THR A 206 -11.88 -11.60 4.43
CA THR A 206 -12.78 -12.67 4.01
C THR A 206 -14.19 -12.32 4.40
N PHE A 207 -15.16 -12.69 3.59
CA PHE A 207 -16.58 -12.61 3.93
C PHE A 207 -17.24 -13.98 3.77
N THR A 208 -18.05 -14.36 4.75
CA THR A 208 -18.86 -15.57 4.69
C THR A 208 -20.28 -15.27 5.19
N ARG A 209 -21.27 -15.90 4.55
CA ARG A 209 -22.65 -15.88 5.04
C ARG A 209 -22.88 -16.89 6.17
N ASP A 210 -22.07 -17.95 6.21
CA ASP A 210 -22.15 -18.97 7.25
C ASP A 210 -21.28 -18.58 8.44
N THR A 211 -21.94 -18.01 9.46
CA THR A 211 -21.30 -17.66 10.74
C THR A 211 -21.15 -18.84 11.70
N THR A 212 -21.63 -20.04 11.32
CA THR A 212 -21.65 -21.22 12.20
C THR A 212 -20.52 -22.20 11.94
N SER A 213 -19.82 -22.06 10.80
CA SER A 213 -18.71 -22.92 10.42
C SER A 213 -17.36 -22.30 10.77
N GLU A 214 -16.42 -23.13 11.24
CA GLU A 214 -15.02 -22.76 11.31
C GLU A 214 -14.46 -22.59 9.89
N MET A 215 -13.76 -21.48 9.65
CA MET A 215 -13.10 -21.25 8.38
C MET A 215 -11.63 -21.62 8.49
N THR A 216 -11.15 -22.41 7.55
CA THR A 216 -9.74 -22.76 7.46
C THR A 216 -9.16 -22.09 6.22
N VAL A 217 -8.12 -21.28 6.41
CA VAL A 217 -7.39 -20.62 5.33
C VAL A 217 -6.04 -21.30 5.13
N ASP A 218 -5.92 -22.00 4.01
CA ASP A 218 -4.66 -22.58 3.54
C ASP A 218 -3.96 -21.60 2.59
N TYR A 219 -2.66 -21.40 2.78
CA TYR A 219 -1.86 -20.59 1.84
C TYR A 219 -0.53 -21.23 1.50
N VAL A 220 -0.07 -20.90 0.29
CA VAL A 220 1.19 -21.36 -0.27
C VAL A 220 1.91 -20.15 -0.86
N VAL A 221 3.17 -19.96 -0.49
CA VAL A 221 4.08 -18.99 -1.09
C VAL A 221 5.02 -19.74 -2.01
N GLN A 222 5.12 -19.30 -3.26
CA GLN A 222 5.99 -19.87 -4.27
C GLN A 222 7.07 -18.87 -4.70
N ASP A 223 8.25 -19.37 -5.05
CA ASP A 223 9.27 -18.56 -5.73
C ASP A 223 8.93 -18.35 -7.22
N ASP A 224 9.78 -17.59 -7.91
CA ASP A 224 9.66 -17.29 -9.34
C ASP A 224 9.73 -18.53 -10.25
N ARG A 225 10.18 -19.67 -9.73
CA ARG A 225 10.24 -20.97 -10.42
C ARG A 225 9.03 -21.85 -10.09
N GLY A 226 8.10 -21.37 -9.25
CA GLY A 226 6.95 -22.12 -8.79
C GLY A 226 7.25 -23.10 -7.65
N LEU A 227 8.42 -23.06 -7.04
CA LEU A 227 8.75 -23.89 -5.89
C LEU A 227 8.13 -23.34 -4.63
N VAL A 228 7.48 -24.20 -3.85
CA VAL A 228 6.89 -23.82 -2.56
C VAL A 228 8.01 -23.46 -1.58
N VAL A 229 8.04 -22.21 -1.13
CA VAL A 229 8.98 -21.70 -0.12
C VAL A 229 8.36 -21.63 1.28
N GLN A 230 7.03 -21.54 1.36
CA GLN A 230 6.27 -21.58 2.60
C GLN A 230 4.87 -22.11 2.36
N GLN A 231 4.36 -22.89 3.30
CA GLN A 231 2.98 -23.36 3.33
C GLN A 231 2.52 -23.40 4.78
N ASN A 232 1.34 -22.87 5.06
CA ASN A 232 0.76 -22.92 6.39
C ASN A 232 -0.77 -22.82 6.31
N GLN A 233 -1.41 -22.97 7.47
CA GLN A 233 -2.85 -23.00 7.65
C GLN A 233 -3.23 -22.17 8.86
N TYR A 234 -4.30 -21.38 8.73
CA TYR A 234 -4.90 -20.65 9.85
C TYR A 234 -6.37 -21.05 10.00
N VAL A 235 -6.81 -21.26 11.23
CA VAL A 235 -8.22 -21.48 11.54
C VAL A 235 -8.78 -20.18 12.09
N ILE A 236 -9.83 -19.68 11.45
CA ILE A 236 -10.58 -18.49 11.82
C ILE A 236 -11.93 -18.97 12.36
N SER A 237 -12.13 -18.83 13.67
CA SER A 237 -13.42 -19.01 14.32
C SER A 237 -14.22 -17.72 14.21
N SER A 238 -15.48 -17.81 13.76
CA SER A 238 -16.37 -16.64 13.69
C SER A 238 -16.48 -15.98 15.08
N PRO A 239 -16.33 -14.66 15.20
CA PRO A 239 -16.55 -14.00 16.48
C PRO A 239 -17.99 -14.31 16.94
N GLU A 240 -18.15 -14.80 18.17
CA GLU A 240 -19.48 -14.96 18.76
C GLU A 240 -20.22 -13.62 18.64
N LYS A 241 -21.38 -13.62 17.98
CA LYS A 241 -22.25 -12.44 17.94
C LYS A 241 -22.59 -12.07 19.40
N GLY A 242 -21.95 -11.03 19.92
CA GLY A 242 -22.34 -10.36 21.15
C GLY A 242 -23.66 -9.60 20.99
#